data_AF-A0ABC9WMK1-F1
#
_entry.id   AF-A0ABC9WMK1-F1
#
_cell.length_a   1.000
_cell.length_b   1.000
_cell.length_c   1.000
_cell.angle_alpha   90.00
_cell.angle_beta   90.00
_cell.angle_gamma   90.00
#
_symmetry.space_group_name_H-M   'P 1'
#
loop_
_entity.id
_entity.type
_entity.pdbx_description
1 polymer ?
#
loop_
_entity_poly.entity_id
_entity_poly.type
_entity_poly.pdbx_seq_one_letter_code
_entity_poly.pdbx_strand_id
1 'polypeptide(L)'
;MRDLFSAEGIIKKGEGPEQHIQRHKPDQHMVKKIDSSLYEDFKSHYFGDEILHRLDLCSMLKKKQPNGYYYCESSIVFGEKHVAEPDDAELVSLSKRLVENAVLKAVQQYLEETQNKTRQTDGSPVKTEEEASGRKSHEADLVKEALHRETQALLSRLNQIKELLSSPDIRTKISKELFDDRHNSNSKRKSCTDSGSPNA
;
A
#
# COMPACT_ATOMS: atom_id res chain seq x y z
N MET A 1 -0.22 -26.11 8.85
CA MET A 1 0.54 -26.40 7.60
C MET A 1 1.74 -27.32 7.84
N ARG A 2 2.59 -27.07 8.85
CA ARG A 2 3.70 -28.00 9.19
C ARG A 2 3.23 -29.42 9.54
N ASP A 3 2.22 -29.55 10.40
CA ASP A 3 1.75 -30.88 10.82
C ASP A 3 1.22 -31.68 9.63
N LEU A 4 0.56 -30.99 8.68
CA LEU A 4 0.13 -31.57 7.42
C LEU A 4 1.32 -32.11 6.62
N PHE A 5 2.34 -31.27 6.36
CA PHE A 5 3.53 -31.73 5.63
C PHE A 5 4.35 -32.78 6.38
N SER A 6 4.29 -32.79 7.72
CA SER A 6 4.93 -33.83 8.52
C SER A 6 4.17 -35.15 8.46
N ALA A 7 2.83 -35.11 8.43
CA ALA A 7 1.97 -36.28 8.28
C ALA A 7 2.14 -36.92 6.89
N GLU A 8 2.32 -36.09 5.85
CA GLU A 8 2.63 -36.53 4.48
C GLU A 8 4.11 -36.98 4.31
N GLY A 9 4.91 -36.98 5.37
CA GLY A 9 6.31 -37.43 5.33
C GLY A 9 7.27 -36.50 4.56
N ILE A 10 6.83 -35.28 4.22
CA ILE A 10 7.61 -34.31 3.45
C ILE A 10 8.69 -33.65 4.33
N ILE A 11 8.37 -33.41 5.61
CA ILE A 11 9.30 -32.82 6.58
C ILE A 11 9.30 -33.60 7.90
N LYS A 12 10.42 -33.56 8.62
CA LYS A 12 10.54 -34.17 9.94
C LYS A 12 9.73 -33.37 10.97
N LYS A 13 9.14 -34.08 11.94
CA LYS A 13 8.58 -33.45 13.16
C LYS A 13 9.70 -32.77 13.95
N GLY A 14 9.44 -31.56 14.43
CA GLY A 14 10.40 -30.75 15.18
C GLY A 14 9.84 -29.37 15.53
N GLU A 15 10.68 -28.50 16.13
CA GLU A 15 10.32 -27.13 16.53
C GLU A 15 10.09 -26.19 15.35
N GLY A 16 9.03 -25.37 15.46
CA GLY A 16 8.56 -24.41 14.46
C GLY A 16 9.68 -23.52 13.89
N PRO A 17 9.60 -23.04 12.64
CA PRO A 17 10.59 -22.10 12.17
C PRO A 17 10.38 -20.75 12.85
N GLU A 18 11.47 -20.05 13.16
CA GLU A 18 11.41 -18.65 13.58
C GLU A 18 11.12 -17.75 12.37
N GLN A 19 10.04 -16.96 12.46
CA GLN A 19 9.59 -16.11 11.38
C GLN A 19 10.46 -14.86 11.30
N HIS A 20 11.10 -14.63 10.14
CA HIS A 20 11.95 -13.47 9.90
C HIS A 20 11.95 -13.07 8.41
N ILE A 21 12.29 -11.81 8.12
CA ILE A 21 12.52 -11.31 6.76
C ILE A 21 14.02 -11.13 6.54
N GLN A 22 14.59 -11.87 5.58
CA GLN A 22 16.01 -11.78 5.27
C GLN A 22 16.29 -10.67 4.23
N ARG A 23 17.08 -9.66 4.61
CA ARG A 23 17.55 -8.60 3.70
C ARG A 23 18.86 -8.94 3.00
N HIS A 24 19.83 -9.48 3.73
CA HIS A 24 21.15 -9.81 3.21
C HIS A 24 21.67 -11.11 3.82
N LYS A 25 22.25 -12.00 3.02
CA LYS A 25 23.02 -13.14 3.51
C LYS A 25 24.47 -12.98 3.04
N PRO A 26 25.45 -12.97 3.95
CA PRO A 26 26.85 -12.83 3.56
C PRO A 26 27.31 -14.09 2.83
N ASP A 27 28.21 -13.93 1.87
CA ASP A 27 28.97 -15.06 1.33
C ASP A 27 29.89 -15.58 2.44
N GLN A 28 29.60 -16.80 2.90
CA GLN A 28 30.31 -17.44 4.01
C GLN A 28 31.81 -17.65 3.72
N HIS A 29 32.21 -17.62 2.44
CA HIS A 29 33.62 -17.71 2.05
C HIS A 29 34.38 -16.39 2.17
N MET A 30 33.68 -15.25 2.20
CA MET A 30 34.31 -13.93 2.18
C MET A 30 34.08 -13.13 3.48
N VAL A 31 32.92 -13.26 4.11
CA VAL A 31 32.55 -12.47 5.29
C VAL A 31 31.95 -13.37 6.36
N LYS A 32 32.67 -13.52 7.48
CA LYS A 32 32.27 -14.40 8.60
C LYS A 32 31.13 -13.82 9.43
N LYS A 33 31.04 -12.49 9.55
CA LYS A 33 30.04 -11.80 10.38
C LYS A 33 29.75 -10.42 9.81
N ILE A 34 28.49 -10.02 9.85
CA ILE A 34 28.06 -8.64 9.54
C ILE A 34 28.32 -7.80 10.78
N ASP A 35 29.01 -6.68 10.61
CA ASP A 35 29.20 -5.72 11.70
C ASP A 35 27.84 -5.09 12.08
N SER A 36 27.53 -5.12 13.37
CA SER A 36 26.27 -4.59 13.90
C SER A 36 26.14 -3.09 13.69
N SER A 37 27.28 -2.39 13.65
CA SER A 37 27.37 -0.95 13.38
C SER A 37 26.63 -0.53 12.09
N LEU A 38 26.59 -1.42 11.08
CA LEU A 38 25.98 -1.16 9.78
C LEU A 38 24.45 -1.03 9.81
N TYR A 39 23.81 -1.48 10.88
CA TYR A 39 22.34 -1.47 11.00
C TYR A 39 21.86 -0.97 12.37
N GLU A 40 22.72 -0.34 13.18
CA GLU A 40 22.34 0.19 14.51
C GLU A 40 21.13 1.12 14.43
N ASP A 41 21.15 2.06 13.49
CA ASP A 41 20.07 3.04 13.28
C ASP A 41 18.72 2.39 12.93
N PHE A 42 18.75 1.12 12.48
CA PHE A 42 17.57 0.40 12.01
C PHE A 42 17.07 -0.70 12.97
N LYS A 43 17.75 -0.94 14.09
CA LYS A 43 17.40 -2.05 15.02
C LYS A 43 15.99 -1.95 15.58
N SER A 44 15.55 -0.73 15.89
CA SER A 44 14.19 -0.44 16.38
C SER A 44 13.33 0.23 15.31
N HIS A 45 13.76 0.23 14.05
CA HIS A 45 13.02 0.87 12.98
C HIS A 45 11.78 0.05 12.64
N TYR A 46 10.62 0.70 12.67
CA TYR A 46 9.38 0.10 12.26
C TYR A 46 9.28 0.12 10.72
N PHE A 47 9.34 -1.06 10.10
CA PHE A 47 9.34 -1.21 8.64
C PHE A 47 7.94 -1.24 8.01
N GLY A 48 6.88 -1.25 8.83
CA GLY A 48 5.50 -1.40 8.37
C GLY A 48 4.88 -2.75 8.71
N ASP A 49 3.57 -2.85 8.50
CA ASP A 49 2.80 -4.09 8.62
C ASP A 49 2.57 -4.71 7.24
N GLU A 50 2.67 -6.04 7.15
CA GLU A 50 2.32 -6.81 5.95
C GLU A 50 1.08 -7.67 6.25
N ILE A 51 0.06 -7.57 5.39
CA ILE A 51 -1.12 -8.43 5.47
C ILE A 51 -0.86 -9.69 4.65
N LEU A 52 -1.00 -10.87 5.26
CA LEU A 52 -0.83 -12.13 4.56
C LEU A 52 -1.94 -12.32 3.50
N HIS A 53 -1.61 -12.05 2.24
CA HIS A 53 -2.53 -12.21 1.12
C HIS A 53 -2.27 -13.49 0.33
N ARG A 54 -1.03 -13.99 0.26
CA ARG A 54 -0.68 -15.15 -0.56
C ARG A 54 0.43 -15.97 0.09
N LEU A 55 0.33 -17.29 0.00
CA LEU A 55 1.43 -18.22 0.29
C LEU A 55 1.86 -18.91 -1.00
N ASP A 56 3.16 -18.86 -1.28
CA ASP A 56 3.77 -19.46 -2.46
C ASP A 56 4.64 -20.66 -2.05
N LEU A 57 4.48 -21.79 -2.75
CA LEU A 57 5.41 -22.92 -2.67
C LEU A 57 6.54 -22.69 -3.68
N CYS A 58 7.68 -22.22 -3.19
CA CYS A 58 8.80 -21.80 -4.03
C CYS A 58 9.92 -22.84 -4.13
N SER A 59 10.53 -22.94 -5.30
CA SER A 59 11.78 -23.70 -5.50
C SER A 59 13.00 -22.81 -5.23
N MET A 60 13.91 -23.31 -4.40
CA MET A 60 15.17 -22.62 -4.06
C MET A 60 16.29 -22.83 -5.08
N LEU A 61 16.16 -23.84 -5.96
CA LEU A 61 17.20 -24.24 -6.91
C LEU A 61 16.87 -23.86 -8.36
N LYS A 62 15.59 -23.66 -8.68
CA LYS A 62 15.17 -23.21 -10.02
C LYS A 62 15.52 -21.74 -10.23
N LYS A 63 15.69 -21.37 -11.50
CA LYS A 63 15.97 -19.98 -11.91
C LYS A 63 14.84 -19.07 -11.45
N LYS A 64 15.21 -17.93 -10.85
CA LYS A 64 14.29 -16.86 -10.48
C LYS A 64 13.52 -16.33 -11.69
N GLN A 65 12.34 -15.79 -11.42
CA GLN A 65 11.52 -15.08 -12.39
C GLN A 65 12.22 -13.80 -12.88
N PRO A 66 11.82 -13.23 -14.03
CA PRO A 66 12.40 -11.99 -14.53
C PRO A 66 12.31 -10.79 -13.58
N ASN A 67 11.30 -10.77 -12.69
CA ASN A 67 11.13 -9.74 -11.66
C ASN A 67 12.01 -9.94 -10.42
N GLY A 68 12.86 -10.98 -10.39
CA GLY A 68 13.73 -11.32 -9.26
C GLY A 68 13.08 -12.16 -8.17
N TYR A 69 11.79 -12.50 -8.29
CA TYR A 69 11.09 -13.39 -7.36
C TYR A 69 11.46 -14.87 -7.59
N TYR A 70 11.23 -15.71 -6.59
CA TYR A 70 11.49 -17.14 -6.70
C TYR A 70 10.56 -17.81 -7.72
N TYR A 71 10.99 -18.95 -8.26
CA TYR A 71 10.12 -19.80 -9.06
C TYR A 71 9.06 -20.44 -8.17
N CYS A 72 7.78 -20.28 -8.50
CA CYS A 72 6.67 -20.86 -7.74
C CYS A 72 6.16 -22.15 -8.42
N GLU A 73 6.02 -23.22 -7.64
CA GLU A 73 5.33 -24.45 -8.08
C GLU A 73 3.82 -24.32 -7.94
N SER A 74 3.36 -23.65 -6.87
CA SER A 74 1.95 -23.44 -6.56
C SER A 74 1.78 -22.23 -5.65
N SER A 75 0.58 -21.66 -5.61
CA SER A 75 0.22 -20.50 -4.82
C SER A 75 -1.19 -20.66 -4.25
N ILE A 76 -1.38 -20.21 -3.01
CA ILE A 76 -2.69 -20.13 -2.35
C ILE A 76 -2.92 -18.66 -1.97
N VAL A 77 -4.04 -18.10 -2.41
CA VAL A 77 -4.45 -16.73 -2.08
C VAL A 77 -5.46 -16.76 -0.93
N PHE A 78 -5.28 -15.86 0.02
CA PHE A 78 -6.16 -15.64 1.16
C PHE A 78 -7.00 -14.40 0.90
N GLY A 79 -8.28 -14.45 1.29
CA GLY A 79 -9.14 -13.27 1.22
C GLY A 79 -9.74 -12.97 -0.16
N GLU A 80 -9.83 -13.95 -1.07
CA GLU A 80 -10.76 -13.86 -2.21
C GLU A 80 -12.20 -13.84 -1.69
N LYS A 81 -12.65 -12.66 -1.26
CA LYS A 81 -14.06 -12.31 -1.34
C LYS A 81 -14.35 -12.13 -2.82
N HIS A 82 -15.34 -12.88 -3.33
CA HIS A 82 -16.03 -12.57 -4.57
C HIS A 82 -16.15 -11.04 -4.71
N VAL A 83 -15.90 -10.46 -5.89
CA VAL A 83 -16.03 -9.01 -6.15
C VAL A 83 -17.40 -8.51 -5.67
N ALA A 84 -17.43 -8.14 -4.41
CA ALA A 84 -18.53 -7.59 -3.67
C ALA A 84 -17.89 -6.40 -2.96
N GLU A 85 -18.56 -5.27 -3.09
CA GLU A 85 -18.33 -4.02 -2.39
C GLU A 85 -17.59 -4.22 -1.05
N PRO A 86 -16.56 -3.42 -0.73
CA PRO A 86 -15.81 -3.55 0.52
C PRO A 86 -16.82 -3.52 1.67
N ASP A 87 -16.96 -4.66 2.34
CA ASP A 87 -17.88 -4.86 3.46
C ASP A 87 -17.64 -3.77 4.51
N ASP A 88 -18.70 -3.27 5.16
CA ASP A 88 -18.64 -2.14 6.08
C ASP A 88 -17.57 -2.35 7.17
N ALA A 89 -17.31 -3.61 7.55
CA ALA A 89 -16.24 -3.99 8.48
C ALA A 89 -14.82 -3.63 7.99
N GLU A 90 -14.54 -3.76 6.68
CA GLU A 90 -13.25 -3.41 6.09
C GLU A 90 -13.07 -1.90 6.03
N LEU A 91 -14.13 -1.15 5.74
CA LEU A 91 -14.10 0.31 5.71
C LEU A 91 -13.92 0.89 7.12
N VAL A 92 -14.56 0.29 8.12
CA VAL A 92 -14.34 0.62 9.54
C VAL A 92 -12.90 0.28 9.96
N SER A 93 -12.36 -0.86 9.54
CA SER A 93 -10.98 -1.25 9.83
C SER A 93 -9.97 -0.29 9.19
N LEU A 94 -10.21 0.12 7.95
CA LEU A 94 -9.37 1.08 7.23
C LEU A 94 -9.40 2.46 7.88
N SER A 95 -10.60 2.98 8.19
CA SER A 95 -10.75 4.28 8.84
C SER A 95 -10.09 4.31 10.23
N LYS A 96 -10.24 3.25 11.03
CA LYS A 96 -9.53 3.09 12.30
C LYS A 96 -8.01 3.15 12.13
N ARG A 97 -7.46 2.41 11.16
CA ARG A 97 -6.02 2.40 10.89
C ARG A 97 -5.49 3.76 10.45
N LEU A 98 -6.25 4.49 9.62
CA LEU A 98 -5.88 5.83 9.20
C LEU A 98 -5.83 6.80 10.39
N VAL A 99 -6.82 6.73 11.28
CA VAL A 99 -6.84 7.54 12.51
C VAL A 99 -5.67 7.17 13.43
N GLU A 100 -5.45 5.89 13.70
CA GLU A 100 -4.34 5.41 14.54
C GLU A 100 -2.99 5.87 13.99
N ASN A 101 -2.77 5.72 12.68
CA ASN A 101 -1.53 6.18 12.03
C ASN A 101 -1.35 7.70 12.10
N ALA A 102 -2.43 8.47 11.93
CA ALA A 102 -2.37 9.93 12.06
C ALA A 102 -2.03 10.35 13.50
N VAL A 103 -2.63 9.69 14.49
CA VAL A 103 -2.35 9.94 15.92
C VAL A 103 -0.89 9.60 16.24
N LEU A 104 -0.38 8.46 15.80
CA LEU A 104 1.01 8.08 16.02
C LEU A 104 1.98 9.11 15.43
N LYS A 105 1.72 9.58 14.20
CA LYS A 105 2.52 10.64 13.56
C LYS A 105 2.45 11.97 14.32
N ALA A 106 1.26 12.36 14.80
CA ALA A 106 1.09 13.59 15.57
C ALA A 106 1.80 13.53 16.93
N VAL A 107 1.74 12.39 17.62
CA VAL A 107 2.45 12.16 18.88
C VAL A 107 3.96 12.20 18.69
N GLN A 108 4.47 11.55 17.64
CA GLN A 108 5.87 11.60 17.26
C GLN A 108 6.33 13.05 17.03
N GLN A 109 5.58 13.80 16.22
CA GLN A 109 5.89 15.20 15.91
C GLN A 109 5.90 16.09 17.16
N TYR A 110 4.92 15.93 18.06
CA TYR A 110 4.87 16.68 19.31
C TYR A 110 6.10 16.43 20.21
N LEU A 111 6.53 15.17 20.32
CA LEU A 111 7.71 14.80 21.10
C LEU A 111 9.00 15.40 20.49
N GLU A 112 9.10 15.44 19.16
CA GLU A 112 10.21 16.10 18.47
C GLU A 112 10.22 17.61 18.75
N GLU A 113 9.08 18.30 18.56
CA GLU A 113 8.91 19.75 18.77
C GLU A 113 9.09 20.21 20.23
N THR A 114 8.82 19.35 21.21
CA THR A 114 8.99 19.68 22.62
C THR A 114 10.42 19.48 23.12
N GLN A 115 11.22 18.58 22.51
CA GLN A 115 12.61 18.35 22.91
C GLN A 115 13.63 19.22 22.14
N ASN A 116 13.36 19.57 20.88
CA ASN A 116 14.25 20.41 20.08
C ASN A 116 14.21 21.91 20.46
N LYS A 117 13.13 22.38 21.12
CA LYS A 117 12.98 23.74 21.69
C LYS A 117 13.71 23.96 23.03
N THR A 118 14.89 23.36 23.22
CA THR A 118 15.74 23.65 24.39
C THR A 118 17.14 24.17 24.00
N ARG A 119 17.45 24.38 22.71
CA ARG A 119 18.82 24.72 22.29
C ARG A 119 19.02 25.99 21.47
N GLN A 120 18.00 26.78 21.15
CA GLN A 120 18.22 28.09 20.49
C GLN A 120 17.17 29.12 20.92
N THR A 121 17.56 30.05 21.79
CA THR A 121 17.84 31.47 21.46
C THR A 121 17.95 32.28 22.76
N ASP A 122 19.15 32.79 23.00
CA ASP A 122 19.51 33.79 23.99
C ASP A 122 19.19 35.21 23.44
N GLY A 123 18.83 36.16 24.31
CA GLY A 123 18.80 37.59 23.97
C GLY A 123 17.56 38.44 24.33
N SER A 124 17.28 38.63 25.63
CA SER A 124 16.81 39.83 26.37
C SER A 124 15.68 40.81 25.90
N PRO A 125 15.04 41.56 26.83
CA PRO A 125 13.67 42.07 26.70
C PRO A 125 13.56 43.58 26.40
N VAL A 126 12.48 43.99 25.73
CA VAL A 126 11.97 45.38 25.78
C VAL A 126 10.44 45.36 25.87
N LYS A 127 9.91 46.06 26.88
CA LYS A 127 8.49 46.37 27.11
C LYS A 127 8.02 47.46 26.13
N THR A 128 6.76 47.40 25.69
CA THR A 128 5.71 48.44 25.90
C THR A 128 4.42 48.04 25.15
N GLU A 129 3.41 47.73 25.96
CA GLU A 129 1.98 48.13 25.94
C GLU A 129 1.16 48.15 24.63
N GLU A 130 0.13 47.27 24.66
CA GLU A 130 -1.32 47.56 24.47
C GLU A 130 -1.83 48.10 23.13
N GLU A 131 -2.43 47.20 22.32
CA GLU A 131 -3.73 47.34 21.61
C GLU A 131 -3.85 46.27 20.49
N ALA A 132 -4.32 45.05 20.80
CA ALA A 132 -4.43 43.99 19.77
C ALA A 132 -5.49 42.91 20.01
N SER A 133 -6.62 43.23 20.66
CA SER A 133 -7.61 42.19 21.04
C SER A 133 -8.87 42.10 20.16
N GLY A 134 -9.05 42.98 19.16
CA GLY A 134 -10.29 43.02 18.35
C GLY A 134 -10.20 42.60 16.87
N ARG A 135 -9.00 42.54 16.26
CA ARG A 135 -8.85 42.25 14.81
C ARG A 135 -8.67 40.77 14.46
N LYS A 136 -8.18 39.96 15.40
CA LYS A 136 -7.85 38.54 15.14
C LYS A 136 -9.08 37.64 14.92
N SER A 137 -10.23 37.98 15.51
CA SER A 137 -11.47 37.20 15.33
C SER A 137 -12.07 37.41 13.94
N HIS A 138 -12.17 38.67 13.50
CA HIS A 138 -12.79 39.03 12.23
C HIS A 138 -12.03 38.45 11.02
N GLU A 139 -10.70 38.43 11.06
CA GLU A 139 -9.89 37.84 9.98
C GLU A 139 -10.02 36.32 9.92
N ALA A 140 -10.06 35.65 11.07
CA ALA A 140 -10.30 34.22 11.15
C ALA A 140 -11.71 33.83 10.65
N ASP A 141 -12.71 34.66 10.93
CA ASP A 141 -14.08 34.44 10.47
C ASP A 141 -14.19 34.60 8.94
N LEU A 142 -13.51 35.59 8.35
CA LEU A 142 -13.45 35.76 6.89
C LEU A 142 -12.77 34.57 6.18
N VAL A 143 -11.67 34.07 6.74
CA VAL A 143 -10.96 32.89 6.21
C VAL A 143 -11.85 31.65 6.31
N LYS A 144 -12.55 31.47 7.43
CA LYS A 144 -13.46 30.34 7.65
C LYS A 144 -14.63 30.36 6.68
N GLU A 145 -15.20 31.53 6.41
CA GLU A 145 -16.27 31.66 5.41
C GLU A 145 -15.78 31.40 3.99
N ALA A 146 -14.61 31.92 3.62
CA ALA A 146 -14.03 31.69 2.30
C ALA A 146 -13.77 30.18 2.08
N LEU A 147 -13.18 29.52 3.07
CA LEU A 147 -12.92 28.09 3.06
C LEU A 147 -14.22 27.27 2.98
N HIS A 148 -15.27 27.69 3.71
CA HIS A 148 -16.56 27.02 3.67
C HIS A 148 -17.24 27.14 2.29
N ARG A 149 -17.20 28.32 1.67
CA ARG A 149 -17.73 28.55 0.31
C ARG A 149 -17.00 27.70 -0.73
N GLU A 150 -15.67 27.64 -0.65
CA GLU A 150 -14.86 26.82 -1.54
C GLU A 150 -15.15 25.32 -1.36
N THR A 151 -15.25 24.86 -0.10
CA THR A 151 -15.64 23.48 0.22
C THR A 151 -17.00 23.12 -0.36
N GLN A 152 -17.98 24.00 -0.24
CA GLN A 152 -19.32 23.77 -0.77
C GLN A 152 -19.34 23.73 -2.30
N ALA A 153 -18.55 24.57 -2.97
CA ALA A 153 -18.40 24.54 -4.42
C ALA A 153 -17.77 23.22 -4.90
N LEU A 154 -16.74 22.73 -4.19
CA LEU A 154 -16.12 21.44 -4.49
C LEU A 154 -17.08 20.28 -4.29
N LEU A 155 -17.86 20.26 -3.21
CA LEU A 155 -18.87 19.24 -2.95
C LEU A 155 -19.93 19.20 -4.06
N SER A 156 -20.39 20.36 -4.52
CA SER A 156 -21.33 20.45 -5.64
C SER A 156 -20.74 19.84 -6.93
N ARG A 157 -19.48 20.15 -7.25
CA ARG A 157 -18.78 19.57 -8.41
C ARG A 157 -18.58 18.06 -8.27
N LEU A 158 -18.25 17.58 -7.08
CA LEU A 158 -18.12 16.14 -6.81
C LEU A 158 -19.42 15.40 -7.06
N ASN A 159 -20.54 15.97 -6.60
CA ASN A 159 -21.87 15.40 -6.86
C ASN A 159 -22.21 15.40 -8.35
N GLN A 160 -21.88 16.46 -9.09
CA GLN A 160 -22.08 16.48 -10.55
C GLN A 160 -21.27 15.38 -11.25
N ILE A 161 -20.01 15.18 -10.87
CA ILE A 161 -19.16 14.11 -11.42
C ILE A 161 -19.75 12.74 -11.08
N LYS A 162 -20.22 12.55 -9.84
CA LYS A 162 -20.88 11.31 -9.41
C LYS A 162 -22.13 11.00 -10.25
N GLU A 163 -22.96 12.00 -10.54
CA GLU A 163 -24.14 11.82 -11.39
C GLU A 163 -23.75 11.48 -12.83
N LEU A 164 -22.74 12.13 -13.39
CA LEU A 164 -22.22 11.81 -14.73
C LEU A 164 -21.67 10.39 -14.81
N LEU A 165 -20.93 9.95 -13.79
CA LEU A 165 -20.38 8.59 -13.73
C LEU A 165 -21.42 7.53 -13.36
N SER A 166 -22.58 7.94 -12.83
CA SER A 166 -23.72 7.04 -12.63
C SER A 166 -24.41 6.69 -13.95
N SER A 167 -24.23 7.49 -15.01
CA SER A 167 -24.80 7.20 -16.33
C SER A 167 -24.15 5.96 -16.96
N PRO A 168 -24.95 4.94 -17.33
CA PRO A 168 -24.44 3.72 -17.96
C PRO A 168 -23.77 3.97 -19.32
N ASP A 169 -24.24 4.97 -20.08
CA ASP A 169 -23.66 5.33 -21.38
C ASP A 169 -22.25 5.91 -21.23
N ILE A 170 -22.05 6.77 -20.22
CA ILE A 170 -20.76 7.38 -19.92
C ILE A 170 -19.78 6.31 -19.41
N ARG A 171 -20.21 5.43 -18.51
CA ARG A 171 -19.39 4.30 -18.04
C ARG A 171 -18.96 3.38 -19.19
N THR A 172 -19.87 3.09 -20.11
CA THR A 172 -19.59 2.23 -21.27
C THR A 172 -18.56 2.88 -22.19
N LYS A 173 -18.66 4.19 -22.45
CA LYS A 173 -17.68 4.93 -23.26
C LYS A 173 -16.29 4.96 -22.62
N ILE A 174 -16.20 5.23 -21.31
CA ILE A 174 -14.93 5.22 -20.56
C ILE A 174 -14.31 3.82 -20.59
N SER A 175 -15.11 2.78 -20.34
CA SER A 175 -14.65 1.39 -20.43
C SER A 175 -14.13 1.05 -21.82
N LYS A 176 -14.85 1.49 -22.85
CA LYS A 176 -14.45 1.30 -24.24
C LYS A 176 -13.10 1.95 -24.55
N GLU A 177 -12.90 3.21 -24.19
CA GLU A 177 -11.63 3.90 -24.43
C GLU A 177 -10.46 3.29 -23.64
N LEU A 178 -10.70 2.82 -22.42
CA LEU A 178 -9.65 2.22 -21.59
C LEU A 178 -9.27 0.80 -22.01
N PHE A 179 -10.17 0.06 -22.68
CA PHE A 179 -10.00 -1.39 -22.91
C PHE A 179 -10.12 -1.86 -24.37
N ASP A 180 -10.66 -1.08 -25.33
CA ASP A 180 -10.82 -1.49 -26.74
C ASP A 180 -9.58 -1.24 -27.64
N ASP A 181 -8.48 -0.72 -27.11
CA ASP A 181 -7.27 -0.40 -27.90
C ASP A 181 -6.47 -1.66 -28.35
N ARG A 182 -7.08 -2.85 -28.37
CA ARG A 182 -6.38 -4.12 -28.61
C ARG A 182 -6.91 -5.03 -29.71
N HIS A 183 -7.87 -4.63 -30.55
CA HIS A 183 -8.30 -5.49 -31.66
C HIS A 183 -8.62 -4.74 -32.95
N ASN A 184 -7.59 -4.17 -33.60
CA ASN A 184 -7.62 -3.98 -35.05
C ASN A 184 -6.27 -4.34 -35.69
N SER A 185 -5.90 -5.62 -35.62
CA SER A 185 -4.83 -6.20 -36.42
C SER A 185 -5.15 -7.67 -36.69
N ASN A 186 -6.05 -7.92 -37.65
CA ASN A 186 -5.99 -9.03 -38.59
C ASN A 186 -7.33 -9.15 -39.33
N SER A 187 -7.53 -8.27 -40.31
CA SER A 187 -8.24 -8.74 -41.49
C SER A 187 -7.24 -9.54 -42.33
N LYS A 188 -7.70 -10.69 -42.85
CA LYS A 188 -7.11 -11.50 -43.93
C LYS A 188 -6.12 -12.59 -43.52
N ARG A 189 -6.67 -13.80 -43.33
CA ARG A 189 -6.29 -15.06 -43.99
C ARG A 189 -7.43 -16.05 -43.74
N LYS A 190 -8.44 -16.03 -44.61
CA LYS A 190 -8.74 -17.08 -45.60
C LYS A 190 -8.85 -18.48 -44.99
N SER A 191 -10.11 -18.85 -44.81
CA SER A 191 -10.66 -20.21 -44.77
C SER A 191 -10.19 -21.06 -45.94
N CYS A 192 -9.71 -22.27 -45.67
CA CYS A 192 -9.95 -23.46 -46.49
C CYS A 192 -10.02 -24.67 -45.55
N THR A 193 -11.17 -25.30 -45.52
CA THR A 193 -11.38 -26.70 -45.15
C THR A 193 -10.53 -27.61 -46.03
N ASP A 194 -9.93 -28.66 -45.47
CA ASP A 194 -10.10 -30.01 -46.03
C ASP A 194 -9.75 -31.09 -44.99
N SER A 195 -10.64 -32.07 -44.94
CA SER A 195 -10.58 -33.35 -44.25
C SER A 195 -9.42 -34.24 -44.70
N GLY A 196 -8.88 -35.05 -43.77
CA GLY A 196 -8.03 -36.18 -44.13
C GLY A 196 -7.25 -36.81 -42.96
N SER A 197 -7.86 -37.78 -42.27
CA SER A 197 -7.13 -38.99 -41.85
C SER A 197 -7.13 -39.95 -43.06
N PRO A 198 -6.18 -40.92 -43.26
CA PRO A 198 -5.65 -41.80 -42.21
C PRO A 198 -4.18 -42.31 -42.36
N ASN A 199 -3.73 -43.01 -41.29
CA ASN A 199 -2.74 -44.09 -41.19
C ASN A 199 -1.29 -43.93 -41.69
N ALA A 200 -0.35 -44.14 -40.75
CA ALA A 200 0.60 -45.26 -40.76
C ALA A 200 1.09 -45.53 -39.32
#